data_AF-A0A2V5VRF6-F1
#
_entry.id   AF-A0A2V5VRF6-F1
#
_cell.length_a   1.000
_cell.length_b   1.000
_cell.length_c   1.000
_cell.angle_alpha   90.00
_cell.angle_beta   90.00
_cell.angle_gamma   90.00
#
_symmetry.space_group_name_H-M   'P 1'
#
loop_
_entity.id
_entity.type
_entity.pdbx_description
1 polymer ?
#
loop_
_entity_poly.entity_id
_entity_poly.type
_entity_poly.pdbx_seq_one_letter_code
_entity_poly.pdbx_strand_id
1 'polypeptide(L)'
;ELKTGKIRWSEDRFGAGTVTLAGQRLLVLKENGELILAPASPDGFKPIGRAQILPNGVRAYPALADGHLYARSKDTLVCVDLRKPK
;
A
#
# COMPACT_ATOMS: atom_id res chain seq x y z
N GLU A 1 -11.61 15.46 -1.15
CA GLU A 1 -11.54 16.29 0.06
C GLU A 1 -12.84 16.04 0.79
N LEU A 2 -12.80 15.66 2.08
CA LEU A 2 -13.92 14.96 2.71
C LEU A 2 -15.20 15.80 2.80
N LYS A 3 -15.10 17.12 3.01
CA LYS A 3 -16.26 17.99 3.15
C LYS A 3 -16.88 18.35 1.80
N THR A 4 -16.04 18.59 0.79
CA THR A 4 -16.50 19.10 -0.52
C THR A 4 -16.64 18.04 -1.59
N GLY A 5 -16.09 16.84 -1.38
CA GLY A 5 -15.96 15.82 -2.43
C GLY A 5 -14.89 16.15 -3.49
N LYS A 6 -14.22 17.31 -3.42
CA LYS A 6 -13.22 17.71 -4.43
C LYS A 6 -12.08 16.70 -4.54
N ILE A 7 -11.87 16.14 -5.72
CA ILE A 7 -10.72 15.27 -5.99
C ILE A 7 -9.43 16.08 -5.78
N ARG A 8 -8.54 15.58 -4.91
CA ARG A 8 -7.24 16.25 -4.64
C ARG A 8 -6.20 15.87 -5.66
N TRP A 9 -6.22 14.60 -6.07
CA TRP A 9 -5.41 14.03 -7.13
C TRP A 9 -6.02 12.67 -7.49
N SER A 10 -5.66 12.17 -8.67
CA SER A 10 -5.99 10.82 -9.15
C SER A 10 -4.77 10.26 -9.87
N GLU A 11 -4.64 8.93 -9.86
CA GLU A 11 -3.60 8.21 -10.60
C GLU A 11 -4.29 7.24 -11.55
N ASP A 12 -4.22 7.50 -12.85
CA ASP A 12 -4.86 6.68 -13.85
C ASP A 12 -4.08 5.39 -14.12
N ARG A 13 -4.78 4.35 -14.59
CA ARG A 13 -4.16 3.06 -14.96
C ARG A 13 -3.37 2.41 -13.81
N PHE A 14 -3.71 2.73 -12.56
CA PHE A 14 -3.02 2.22 -11.38
C PHE A 14 -3.24 0.73 -11.13
N GLY A 15 -4.34 0.18 -11.66
CA GLY A 15 -4.81 -1.17 -11.39
C GLY A 15 -5.53 -1.29 -10.05
N ALA A 16 -5.92 -2.51 -9.70
CA ALA A 16 -6.63 -2.80 -8.46
C ALA A 16 -5.67 -3.09 -7.30
N GLY A 17 -6.09 -2.76 -6.09
CA GLY A 17 -5.32 -2.96 -4.88
C GLY A 17 -6.04 -2.46 -3.63
N THR A 18 -5.35 -2.53 -2.51
CA THR A 18 -5.81 -2.01 -1.21
C THR A 18 -4.94 -0.84 -0.79
N VAL A 19 -5.50 0.07 0.01
CA VAL A 19 -4.78 1.19 0.62
C VAL A 19 -4.89 1.12 2.14
N THR A 20 -3.78 1.28 2.83
CA THR A 20 -3.71 1.36 4.30
C THR A 20 -2.94 2.62 4.68
N LEU A 21 -3.52 3.44 5.56
CA LEU A 21 -2.82 4.58 6.14
C LEU A 21 -2.04 4.13 7.37
N ALA A 22 -0.73 4.39 7.38
CA ALA A 22 0.17 4.09 8.49
C ALA A 22 0.99 5.33 8.84
N GLY A 23 0.61 6.02 9.92
CA GLY A 23 1.17 7.33 10.25
C GLY A 23 0.93 8.35 9.13
N GLN A 24 2.01 8.88 8.56
CA GLN A 24 1.96 9.84 7.44
C GLN A 24 2.20 9.19 6.07
N ARG A 25 2.08 7.86 5.97
CA ARG A 25 2.38 7.10 4.75
C ARG A 25 1.20 6.25 4.33
N LEU A 26 1.02 6.12 3.02
CA LEU A 26 0.14 5.15 2.39
C LEU A 26 0.95 3.89 2.07
N LEU A 27 0.42 2.75 2.49
CA LEU A 27 0.81 1.43 2.05
C LEU A 27 -0.23 0.97 1.03
N VAL A 28 0.20 0.78 -0.22
CA VAL A 28 -0.67 0.37 -1.31
C VAL A 28 -0.23 -1.00 -1.79
N LEU A 29 -1.07 -2.01 -1.60
CA LEU A 29 -0.80 -3.38 -2.04
C LEU A 29 -1.66 -3.71 -3.24
N LYS A 30 -1.03 -3.86 -4.41
CA LYS A 30 -1.70 -4.14 -5.67
C LYS A 30 -2.04 -5.62 -5.82
N GLU A 31 -3.02 -5.94 -6.66
CA GLU A 31 -3.42 -7.32 -6.97
C GLU A 31 -2.29 -8.16 -7.58
N ASN A 32 -1.34 -7.51 -8.26
CA ASN A 32 -0.15 -8.15 -8.80
C ASN A 32 0.94 -8.40 -7.75
N GLY A 33 0.70 -8.12 -6.47
CA GLY A 33 1.63 -8.38 -5.36
C GLY A 33 2.72 -7.32 -5.13
N GLU A 34 2.69 -6.21 -5.87
CA GLU A 34 3.55 -5.06 -5.62
C GLU A 34 3.05 -4.28 -4.39
N LEU A 35 3.93 -4.09 -3.40
CA LEU A 35 3.75 -3.16 -2.29
C LEU A 35 4.40 -1.82 -2.63
N ILE A 36 3.64 -0.74 -2.51
CA ILE A 36 4.08 0.63 -2.78
C ILE A 36 3.94 1.46 -1.50
N LEU A 37 4.99 2.19 -1.16
CA LEU A 37 5.00 3.16 -0.07
C LEU A 37 4.96 4.57 -0.66
N ALA A 38 4.03 5.40 -0.21
CA ALA A 38 3.94 6.80 -0.62
C ALA A 38 3.61 7.72 0.58
N PRO A 39 3.95 9.01 0.55
CA PRO A 39 3.44 9.98 1.51
C PRO A 39 1.91 10.10 1.40
N ALA A 40 1.23 10.22 2.55
CA ALA A 40 -0.18 10.58 2.60
C ALA A 40 -0.33 12.10 2.42
N SER A 41 -0.06 12.58 1.20
CA SER A 41 -0.12 14.01 0.85
C SER A 41 -1.32 14.30 -0.04
N PRO A 42 -1.98 15.46 0.13
CA PRO A 42 -3.05 15.87 -0.75
C PRO A 42 -2.55 16.62 -2.00
N ASP A 43 -1.24 16.65 -2.25
CA ASP A 43 -0.59 17.33 -3.38
C ASP A 43 -0.29 16.38 -4.55
N GLY A 44 -0.50 15.07 -4.37
CA GLY A 44 -0.31 14.07 -5.39
C GLY A 44 0.25 12.76 -4.86
N PHE A 45 0.16 11.72 -5.70
CA PHE A 45 0.74 10.42 -5.43
C PHE A 45 2.24 10.42 -5.79
N LYS A 46 3.12 10.37 -4.77
CA LYS A 46 4.58 10.43 -4.94
C LYS A 46 5.26 9.22 -4.25
N PRO A 47 5.26 8.02 -4.86
CA PRO A 47 5.89 6.83 -4.28
C PRO A 47 7.34 7.07 -3.87
N ILE A 48 7.70 6.59 -2.69
CA ILE A 48 9.04 6.66 -2.11
C ILE A 48 9.70 5.27 -1.96
N GLY A 49 8.96 4.20 -2.27
CA GLY A 49 9.48 2.84 -2.23
C GLY A 49 8.51 1.86 -2.88
N ARG A 50 9.07 0.80 -3.48
CA ARG A 50 8.33 -0.29 -4.12
C ARG A 50 9.03 -1.61 -3.83
N ALA A 51 8.26 -2.66 -3.64
CA ALA A 51 8.78 -4.02 -3.48
C ALA A 51 7.79 -5.03 -4.04
N GLN A 52 8.29 -6.03 -4.76
CA GLN A 52 7.48 -7.19 -5.14
C GLN A 52 7.48 -8.18 -3.97
N ILE A 53 6.35 -8.28 -3.25
CA ILE A 53 6.28 -9.08 -2.01
C ILE A 53 5.47 -10.37 -2.18
N LEU A 54 4.66 -10.46 -3.24
CA LEU A 54 3.82 -11.61 -3.58
C LEU A 54 3.78 -11.79 -5.11
N PRO A 55 3.48 -12.97 -5.66
CA PRO A 55 3.51 -13.19 -7.11
C PRO A 55 2.35 -12.51 -7.87
N ASN A 56 1.11 -12.80 -7.48
CA ASN A 56 -0.13 -12.21 -8.01
C ASN A 56 -1.35 -12.70 -7.18
N GLY A 57 -2.56 -12.34 -7.61
CA GLY A 57 -3.80 -12.86 -7.02
C GLY A 57 -4.09 -12.32 -5.62
N VAL A 58 -3.52 -11.15 -5.28
CA VAL A 58 -3.64 -10.56 -3.96
C VAL A 58 -4.98 -9.83 -3.83
N ARG A 59 -5.96 -10.46 -3.18
CA ARG A 59 -7.30 -9.89 -2.94
C ARG A 59 -7.62 -9.67 -1.47
N ALA A 60 -6.84 -10.24 -0.57
CA ALA A 60 -7.02 -10.05 0.87
C ALA A 60 -6.44 -8.69 1.29
N TYR A 61 -7.14 -8.00 2.20
CA TYR A 61 -6.59 -6.83 2.87
C TYR A 61 -5.39 -7.25 3.73
N PRO A 62 -4.28 -6.49 3.71
CA PRO A 62 -3.16 -6.77 4.59
C PRO A 62 -3.49 -6.40 6.04
N ALA A 63 -2.77 -7.00 6.98
CA ALA A 63 -2.79 -6.58 8.38
C ALA A 63 -1.48 -5.85 8.71
N LEU A 64 -1.56 -4.81 9.52
CA LEU A 64 -0.40 -4.07 10.01
C LEU A 64 -0.37 -4.14 11.53
N ALA A 65 0.70 -4.69 12.09
CA ALA A 65 0.89 -4.81 13.54
C ALA A 65 2.36 -4.67 13.90
N ASP A 66 2.67 -3.86 14.92
CA ASP A 66 4.04 -3.66 15.44
C ASP A 66 5.11 -3.40 14.35
N GLY A 67 4.77 -2.57 13.36
CA GLY A 67 5.66 -2.25 12.25
C GLY A 67 5.86 -3.37 11.22
N HIS A 68 5.10 -4.46 11.30
CA HIS A 68 5.11 -5.56 10.32
C HIS A 68 3.84 -5.57 9.49
N LEU A 69 3.99 -5.67 8.17
CA LEU A 69 2.89 -5.86 7.23
C LEU A 69 2.75 -7.33 6.88
N TYR A 70 1.59 -7.89 7.19
CA TYR A 70 1.20 -9.25 6.85
C TYR A 70 0.31 -9.21 5.61
N ALA A 71 0.74 -9.89 4.56
CA ALA A 71 0.02 -9.94 3.29
C ALA A 71 0.03 -11.36 2.73
N ARG A 72 -1.03 -11.75 2.01
CA ARG A 72 -1.11 -13.08 1.41
C ARG A 72 -1.66 -13.09 -0.01
N SER A 73 -1.16 -14.04 -0.79
CA SER A 73 -1.78 -14.51 -2.03
C SER A 73 -2.65 -15.75 -1.75
N LYS A 74 -2.90 -16.57 -2.77
CA LYS A 74 -3.61 -17.84 -2.67
C LYS A 74 -2.91 -18.85 -1.77
N ASP A 75 -1.59 -18.94 -1.88
CA ASP A 75 -0.75 -20.01 -1.32
C ASP A 75 0.46 -19.49 -0.53
N THR A 76 0.70 -18.18 -0.54
CA THR A 76 1.86 -17.57 0.10
C THR A 76 1.39 -16.52 1.12
N LEU A 77 1.94 -16.57 2.33
CA LEU A 77 1.83 -15.52 3.34
C LEU A 77 3.22 -14.92 3.55
N VAL A 78 3.31 -13.59 3.55
CA VAL A 78 4.55 -12.86 3.84
C VAL A 78 4.37 -11.93 5.02
N CYS A 79 5.47 -11.71 5.74
CA CYS A 79 5.61 -10.70 6.77
C CYS A 79 6.74 -9.75 6.33
N VAL A 80 6.41 -8.49 6.12
CA VAL A 80 7.36 -7.45 5.68
C VAL A 80 7.66 -6.56 6.87
N ASP A 81 8.93 -6.48 7.28
CA ASP A 81 9.39 -5.55 8.30
C ASP A 81 9.45 -4.13 7.71
N LEU A 82 8.66 -3.20 8.26
CA LEU A 82 8.59 -1.80 7.85
C LEU A 82 9.27 -0.86 8.84
N ARG A 83 9.93 -1.40 9.87
CA ARG A 83 10.65 -0.60 10.87
C ARG A 83 11.89 0.02 10.23
N LYS A 84 12.37 1.11 10.82
CA LYS A 84 13.62 1.73 10.36
C LYS A 84 14.78 0.75 10.57
N PRO A 85 15.73 0.66 9.63
CA PRO A 85 17.02 0.03 9.91
C PRO A 85 17.64 0.67 11.15
N LYS A 86 18.27 -0.16 11.98
CA LYS A 86 19.09 0.34 13.09
C LYS A 86 20.33 1.06 12.57
#